data_AF-A0A958JJ68-F1
#
_entry.id   AF-A0A958JJ68-F1
#
_cell.length_a   1.000
_cell.length_b   1.000
_cell.length_c   1.000
_cell.angle_alpha   90.00
_cell.angle_beta   90.00
_cell.angle_gamma   90.00
#
_symmetry.space_group_name_H-M   'P 1'
#
loop_
_entity.id
_entity.type
_entity.pdbx_description
1 polymer ?
#
loop_
_entity_poly.entity_id
_entity_poly.type
_entity_poly.pdbx_seq_one_letter_code
_entity_poly.pdbx_strand_id
1 'polypeptide(L)'
;MRAERMTPLLAILLGLFVGRVLGQLLVSLWEPSFLPPFEQWQSGTISYPSLLAIQCLLIFAGAHVLRRAQAQSLPKRPLWGYGLVLLSSVYAACTLLRAISYLAYLHGIIATPVMPAWVPIPFHFVIAGFILVTGQLLLRCERRTLSLLPLLFLLHGCALPSYYLETQTSLAPATNRFVTEEHFSLPTADRILLRGRVYRPMFKEKVPSILIRAPFPDGPKTEAMVQGIGRLWARRGYAVVVQGTRGTLGSEGSVDELFVHERADGLSLLAWVEQQPFYNGRLFTWGGSYFAYTQWALADDPRIDGMISQIGSDDFYPVLHPGNTFALESGLFWALRRGWTLPPPQTVAAEAAQWPTIPTAAASFLEEWKHHRTDETYWQKRRAIPASESAAPALIMGGWFDPFLEQQIAQYRQLRASSVARVSRNSRLVVGPWTHAASVAMPEGVLPRSYRIASIQPAIEWFAM
;
A
#
# COMPACT_ATOMS: atom_id res chain seq x y z
N MET A 1 -14.24 -19.35 44.53
CA MET A 1 -14.59 -18.14 43.74
C MET A 1 -13.76 -17.90 42.45
N ARG A 2 -13.14 -18.90 41.79
CA ARG A 2 -12.31 -18.65 40.57
C ARG A 2 -12.69 -19.44 39.31
N ALA A 3 -13.14 -20.69 39.43
CA ALA A 3 -13.67 -21.45 38.30
C ALA A 3 -14.85 -20.71 37.63
N GLU A 4 -15.70 -20.07 38.42
CA GLU A 4 -16.84 -19.26 37.96
C GLU A 4 -16.45 -18.08 37.05
N ARG A 5 -15.24 -17.52 37.17
CA ARG A 5 -14.76 -16.43 36.29
C ARG A 5 -14.00 -16.94 35.07
N MET A 6 -13.35 -18.09 35.21
CA MET A 6 -12.54 -18.69 34.14
C MET A 6 -13.40 -19.40 33.10
N THR A 7 -14.49 -20.04 33.50
CA THR A 7 -15.40 -20.73 32.57
C THR A 7 -16.08 -19.77 31.58
N PRO A 8 -16.62 -18.59 31.98
CA PRO A 8 -17.11 -17.59 31.04
C PRO A 8 -16.02 -17.04 30.12
N LEU A 9 -14.81 -16.80 30.64
CA LEU A 9 -13.68 -16.35 29.83
C LEU A 9 -13.29 -17.39 28.77
N LEU A 10 -13.27 -18.66 29.13
CA LEU A 10 -13.02 -19.76 28.20
C LEU A 10 -14.10 -19.83 27.10
N ALA A 11 -15.37 -19.57 27.46
CA ALA A 11 -16.47 -19.48 26.50
C ALA A 11 -16.30 -18.30 25.52
N ILE A 12 -15.90 -17.12 26.01
CA ILE A 12 -15.63 -15.94 25.17
C ILE A 12 -14.48 -16.24 24.20
N LEU A 13 -13.37 -16.80 24.69
CA LEU A 13 -12.21 -17.13 23.85
C LEU A 13 -12.55 -18.18 22.79
N LEU A 14 -13.33 -19.21 23.14
CA LEU A 14 -13.82 -20.19 22.18
C LEU A 14 -14.76 -19.54 21.14
N GLY A 15 -15.66 -18.67 21.57
CA GLY A 15 -16.56 -17.94 20.69
C GLY A 15 -15.82 -17.06 19.68
N LEU A 16 -14.78 -16.34 20.13
CA LEU A 16 -13.91 -15.56 19.25
C LEU A 16 -13.18 -16.44 18.23
N PHE A 17 -12.70 -17.62 18.65
CA PHE A 17 -12.05 -18.57 17.75
C PHE A 17 -13.02 -19.15 16.72
N VAL A 18 -14.22 -19.54 17.13
CA VAL A 18 -15.29 -20.02 16.23
C VAL A 18 -15.69 -18.92 15.25
N GLY A 19 -15.95 -17.70 15.74
CA GLY A 19 -16.30 -16.55 14.89
C GLY A 19 -15.22 -16.26 13.84
N ARG A 20 -13.95 -16.40 14.21
CA ARG A 20 -12.84 -16.31 13.25
C ARG A 20 -12.90 -17.38 12.19
N VAL A 21 -13.07 -18.65 12.56
CA VAL A 21 -13.11 -19.77 11.61
C VAL A 21 -14.31 -19.63 10.66
N LEU A 22 -15.47 -19.21 11.17
CA LEU A 22 -16.63 -18.87 10.35
C LEU A 22 -16.34 -17.69 9.42
N GLY A 23 -15.65 -16.66 9.88
CA GLY A 23 -15.19 -15.56 9.03
C GLY A 23 -14.27 -16.02 7.90
N GLN A 24 -13.33 -16.95 8.18
CA GLN A 24 -12.50 -17.55 7.14
C GLN A 24 -13.33 -18.30 6.10
N LEU A 25 -14.27 -19.13 6.55
CA LEU A 25 -15.14 -19.91 5.67
C LEU A 25 -16.00 -18.98 4.81
N LEU A 26 -16.58 -17.96 5.42
CA LEU A 26 -17.43 -16.98 4.76
C LEU A 26 -16.65 -16.21 3.68
N VAL A 27 -15.44 -15.75 3.99
CA VAL A 27 -14.58 -15.09 3.00
C VAL A 27 -14.13 -16.05 1.91
N SER A 28 -13.85 -17.32 2.23
CA SER A 28 -13.45 -18.32 1.23
C SER A 28 -14.55 -18.71 0.25
N LEU A 29 -15.82 -18.54 0.62
CA LEU A 29 -16.97 -18.95 -0.18
C LEU A 29 -17.65 -17.79 -0.91
N TRP A 30 -17.65 -16.58 -0.31
CA TRP A 30 -18.47 -15.45 -0.78
C TRP A 30 -17.72 -14.14 -0.96
N GLU A 31 -16.44 -14.05 -0.55
CA GLU A 31 -15.59 -12.86 -0.74
C GLU A 31 -16.29 -11.50 -0.50
N PRO A 32 -16.94 -11.27 0.65
CA PRO A 32 -17.71 -10.05 0.86
C PRO A 32 -16.80 -8.83 0.93
N SER A 33 -17.22 -7.74 0.26
CA SER A 33 -16.44 -6.51 0.09
C SER A 33 -16.07 -5.78 1.39
N PHE A 34 -16.78 -6.03 2.49
CA PHE A 34 -16.48 -5.41 3.79
C PHE A 34 -15.46 -6.18 4.64
N LEU A 35 -15.04 -7.38 4.21
CA LEU A 35 -14.01 -8.17 4.89
C LEU A 35 -12.69 -8.17 4.09
N PRO A 36 -11.54 -8.36 4.76
CA PRO A 36 -10.27 -8.55 4.06
C PRO A 36 -10.30 -9.77 3.13
N PRO A 37 -9.52 -9.77 2.03
CA PRO A 37 -9.43 -10.89 1.10
C PRO A 37 -8.81 -12.13 1.76
N PHE A 38 -9.13 -13.31 1.26
CA PHE A 38 -8.87 -14.60 1.92
C PHE A 38 -7.38 -14.84 2.26
N GLU A 39 -6.46 -14.33 1.45
CA GLU A 39 -5.01 -14.43 1.66
C GLU A 39 -4.56 -13.72 2.94
N GLN A 40 -5.34 -12.78 3.47
CA GLN A 40 -5.05 -12.11 4.74
C GLN A 40 -5.54 -12.91 5.96
N TRP A 41 -6.36 -13.94 5.75
CA TRP A 41 -6.94 -14.75 6.83
C TRP A 41 -6.11 -15.98 7.18
N GLN A 42 -5.14 -16.36 6.33
CA GLN A 42 -4.28 -17.52 6.54
C GLN A 42 -2.84 -17.27 6.07
N SER A 43 -1.88 -18.06 6.57
CA SER A 43 -0.46 -17.93 6.22
C SER A 43 -0.08 -18.53 4.88
N GLY A 44 -0.94 -19.39 4.30
CA GLY A 44 -0.61 -20.20 3.13
C GLY A 44 0.41 -21.33 3.37
N THR A 45 0.83 -21.56 4.62
CA THR A 45 1.84 -22.59 4.97
C THR A 45 1.31 -24.02 4.84
N ILE A 46 0.01 -24.19 5.05
CA ILE A 46 -0.71 -25.46 4.85
C ILE A 46 -1.96 -25.17 4.03
N SER A 47 -2.47 -26.18 3.32
CA SER A 47 -3.69 -26.03 2.51
C SER A 47 -4.87 -25.64 3.40
N TYR A 48 -5.79 -24.85 2.85
CA TYR A 48 -6.96 -24.41 3.62
C TYR A 48 -7.83 -25.57 4.12
N PRO A 49 -8.11 -26.63 3.35
CA PRO A 49 -8.86 -27.79 3.87
C PRO A 49 -8.18 -28.45 5.07
N SER A 50 -6.85 -28.60 5.04
CA SER A 50 -6.09 -29.14 6.18
C SER A 50 -6.13 -28.19 7.38
N LEU A 51 -5.98 -26.89 7.15
CA LEU A 51 -6.10 -25.86 8.19
C LEU A 51 -7.50 -25.88 8.84
N LEU A 52 -8.55 -25.97 8.04
CA LEU A 52 -9.94 -26.03 8.49
C LEU A 52 -10.19 -27.30 9.31
N ALA A 53 -9.69 -28.46 8.87
CA ALA A 53 -9.78 -29.71 9.63
C ALA A 53 -9.13 -29.59 11.01
N ILE A 54 -7.92 -29.02 11.09
CA ILE A 54 -7.23 -28.75 12.35
C ILE A 54 -8.04 -27.79 13.22
N GLN A 55 -8.60 -26.73 12.64
CA GLN A 55 -9.43 -25.77 13.37
C GLN A 55 -10.71 -26.39 13.93
N CYS A 56 -11.39 -27.24 13.16
CA CYS A 56 -12.56 -27.99 13.63
C CYS A 56 -12.21 -28.93 14.79
N LEU A 57 -11.06 -29.62 14.72
CA LEU A 57 -10.56 -30.44 15.83
C LEU A 57 -10.28 -29.61 17.09
N LEU A 58 -9.67 -28.43 16.93
CA LEU A 58 -9.41 -27.50 18.04
C LEU A 58 -10.70 -26.95 18.64
N ILE A 59 -11.70 -26.61 17.81
CA ILE A 59 -13.03 -26.18 18.28
C ILE A 59 -13.69 -27.31 19.07
N PHE A 60 -13.68 -28.54 18.55
CA PHE A 60 -14.26 -29.70 19.24
C PHE A 60 -13.58 -29.96 20.58
N ALA A 61 -12.24 -29.98 20.61
CA ALA A 61 -11.48 -30.13 21.84
C ALA A 61 -11.79 -29.00 22.83
N GLY A 62 -11.88 -27.76 22.34
CA GLY A 62 -12.18 -26.59 23.16
C GLY A 62 -13.59 -26.62 23.75
N ALA A 63 -14.59 -27.01 22.96
CA ALA A 63 -15.96 -27.20 23.40
C ALA A 63 -16.06 -28.31 24.47
N HIS A 64 -15.33 -29.41 24.30
CA HIS A 64 -15.28 -30.49 25.29
C HIS A 64 -14.67 -30.05 26.63
N VAL A 65 -13.58 -29.27 26.58
CA VAL A 65 -12.98 -28.67 27.78
C VAL A 65 -13.96 -27.71 28.45
N LEU A 66 -14.60 -26.82 27.69
CA LEU A 66 -15.58 -25.87 28.20
C LEU A 66 -16.76 -26.58 28.87
N ARG A 67 -17.32 -27.61 28.23
CA ARG A 67 -18.42 -28.41 28.80
C ARG A 67 -18.01 -29.08 30.10
N ARG A 68 -16.80 -29.64 30.18
CA ARG A 68 -16.29 -30.22 31.43
C ARG A 68 -16.01 -29.17 32.51
N ALA A 69 -15.57 -27.98 32.13
CA ALA A 69 -15.40 -26.85 33.05
C ALA A 69 -16.73 -26.39 33.63
N GLN A 70 -17.77 -26.24 32.79
CA GLN A 70 -19.14 -25.90 33.20
C GLN A 70 -19.74 -26.97 34.13
N ALA A 71 -19.55 -28.24 33.81
CA ALA A 71 -19.97 -29.37 34.65
C ALA A 71 -19.06 -29.62 35.87
N GLN A 72 -18.06 -28.75 36.11
CA GLN A 72 -17.08 -28.88 37.21
C GLN A 72 -16.39 -30.26 37.29
N SER A 73 -16.26 -30.93 36.14
CA SER A 73 -15.77 -32.32 36.03
C SER A 73 -14.36 -32.41 35.43
N LEU A 74 -13.68 -31.27 35.24
CA LEU A 74 -12.28 -31.26 34.80
C LEU A 74 -11.37 -31.85 35.90
N PRO A 75 -10.59 -32.90 35.59
CA PRO A 75 -9.70 -33.51 36.56
C PRO A 75 -8.51 -32.60 36.85
N LYS A 76 -8.04 -32.58 38.09
CA LYS A 76 -6.79 -31.92 38.44
C LYS A 76 -5.63 -32.70 37.83
N ARG A 77 -4.86 -32.06 36.93
CA ARG A 77 -3.71 -32.68 36.25
C ARG A 77 -2.54 -31.69 36.25
N PRO A 78 -1.76 -31.61 37.35
CA PRO A 78 -0.81 -30.52 37.55
C PRO A 78 0.33 -30.51 36.53
N LEU A 79 0.87 -31.68 36.17
CA LEU A 79 1.91 -31.79 35.13
C LEU A 79 1.45 -31.19 33.79
N TRP A 80 0.26 -31.59 33.33
CA TRP A 80 -0.35 -31.05 32.12
C TRP A 80 -0.70 -29.56 32.25
N GLY A 81 -1.19 -29.16 33.42
CA GLY A 81 -1.51 -27.76 33.71
C GLY A 81 -0.30 -26.84 33.61
N TYR A 82 0.84 -27.21 34.22
CA TYR A 82 2.10 -26.46 34.08
C TYR A 82 2.61 -26.46 32.64
N GLY A 83 2.55 -27.60 31.96
CA GLY A 83 2.92 -27.70 30.54
C GLY A 83 2.12 -26.75 29.65
N LEU A 84 0.80 -26.68 29.83
CA LEU A 84 -0.06 -25.76 29.07
C LEU A 84 0.21 -24.28 29.39
N VAL A 85 0.44 -23.93 30.66
CA VAL A 85 0.78 -22.56 31.04
C VAL A 85 2.11 -22.13 30.41
N LEU A 86 3.13 -22.99 30.46
CA LEU A 86 4.43 -22.75 29.82
C LEU A 86 4.27 -22.60 28.30
N LEU A 87 3.57 -23.55 27.66
CA LEU A 87 3.30 -23.52 26.23
C LEU A 87 2.60 -22.21 25.82
N SER A 88 1.57 -21.79 26.56
CA SER A 88 0.86 -20.54 26.27
C SER A 88 1.76 -19.31 26.42
N SER A 89 2.64 -19.30 27.43
CA SER A 89 3.54 -18.19 27.70
C SER A 89 4.58 -18.04 26.60
N VAL A 90 5.21 -19.16 26.20
CA VAL A 90 6.16 -19.18 25.08
C VAL A 90 5.47 -18.78 23.78
N TYR A 91 4.27 -19.31 23.52
CA TYR A 91 3.52 -19.00 22.31
C TYR A 91 3.10 -17.51 22.23
N ALA A 92 2.63 -16.94 23.35
CA ALA A 92 2.29 -15.52 23.44
C ALA A 92 3.53 -14.64 23.28
N ALA A 93 4.67 -15.02 23.88
CA ALA A 93 5.94 -14.30 23.73
C ALA A 93 6.43 -14.32 22.28
N CYS A 94 6.38 -15.48 21.60
CA CYS A 94 6.71 -15.57 20.18
C CYS A 94 5.76 -14.73 19.32
N THR A 95 4.45 -14.74 19.61
CA THR A 95 3.46 -13.91 18.92
C THR A 95 3.74 -12.42 19.12
N LEU A 96 4.11 -12.01 20.33
CA LEU A 96 4.47 -10.64 20.67
C LEU A 96 5.77 -10.21 19.99
N LEU A 97 6.82 -11.03 20.03
CA LEU A 97 8.07 -10.78 19.32
C LEU A 97 7.85 -10.66 17.82
N ARG A 98 6.97 -11.49 17.26
CA ARG A 98 6.60 -11.43 15.85
C ARG A 98 5.82 -10.16 15.53
N ALA A 99 4.92 -9.73 16.42
CA ALA A 99 4.21 -8.47 16.29
C ALA A 99 5.17 -7.27 16.34
N ILE A 100 6.10 -7.26 17.30
CA ILE A 100 7.13 -6.23 17.44
C ILE A 100 8.04 -6.22 16.21
N SER A 101 8.47 -7.38 15.72
CA SER A 101 9.31 -7.50 14.54
C SER A 101 8.58 -7.05 13.27
N TYR A 102 7.30 -7.42 13.13
CA TYR A 102 6.49 -6.97 12.01
C TYR A 102 6.24 -5.46 12.04
N LEU A 103 6.00 -4.90 13.23
CA LEU A 103 5.95 -3.45 13.42
C LEU A 103 7.30 -2.83 13.08
N ALA A 104 8.42 -3.33 13.61
CA ALA A 104 9.76 -2.85 13.30
C ALA A 104 10.05 -2.87 11.79
N TYR A 105 9.61 -3.90 11.07
CA TYR A 105 9.70 -3.98 9.61
C TYR A 105 8.82 -2.93 8.91
N LEU A 106 7.54 -2.82 9.28
CA LEU A 106 6.64 -1.79 8.75
C LEU A 106 7.16 -0.36 9.02
N HIS A 107 7.94 -0.19 10.08
CA HIS A 107 8.52 1.08 10.51
C HIS A 107 9.96 1.26 10.00
N GLY A 108 10.48 0.34 9.17
CA GLY A 108 11.81 0.45 8.55
C GLY A 108 13.00 0.29 9.50
N ILE A 109 12.76 -0.17 10.74
CA ILE A 109 13.81 -0.41 11.76
C ILE A 109 14.64 -1.64 11.40
N ILE A 110 14.01 -2.65 10.79
CA ILE A 110 14.66 -3.88 10.32
C ILE A 110 14.30 -4.14 8.86
N ALA A 111 15.25 -4.66 8.07
CA ALA A 111 15.06 -4.90 6.64
C ALA A 111 14.07 -6.03 6.32
N THR A 112 13.98 -7.03 7.21
CA THR A 112 13.06 -8.17 7.07
C THR A 112 12.43 -8.50 8.42
N PRO A 113 11.13 -8.84 8.46
CA PRO A 113 10.49 -9.28 9.68
C PRO A 113 10.97 -10.69 10.04
N VAL A 114 11.27 -10.90 11.31
CA VAL A 114 11.50 -12.22 11.90
C VAL A 114 10.18 -12.98 11.78
N MET A 115 10.18 -14.04 10.95
CA MET A 115 8.99 -14.82 10.53
C MET A 115 7.99 -14.03 9.65
N PRO A 116 8.23 -13.94 8.33
CA PRO A 116 7.55 -13.01 7.42
C PRO A 116 6.10 -13.35 7.03
N ALA A 117 5.56 -14.48 7.47
CA ALA A 117 4.20 -14.88 7.11
C ALA A 117 3.18 -13.90 7.74
N TRP A 118 2.41 -13.20 6.90
CA TRP A 118 1.23 -12.45 7.35
C TRP A 118 0.25 -13.41 8.02
N VAL A 119 0.06 -13.27 9.33
CA VAL A 119 -1.00 -13.99 10.05
C VAL A 119 -1.65 -13.01 11.01
N PRO A 120 -2.99 -13.02 11.14
CA PRO A 120 -3.71 -12.15 12.06
C PRO A 120 -3.21 -12.29 13.51
N ILE A 121 -2.27 -11.42 13.90
CA ILE A 121 -1.64 -11.36 15.23
C ILE A 121 -2.67 -11.39 16.37
N PRO A 122 -3.81 -10.67 16.31
CA PRO A 122 -4.81 -10.68 17.39
C PRO A 122 -5.36 -12.07 17.70
N PHE A 123 -5.54 -12.94 16.71
CA PHE A 123 -6.15 -14.26 16.92
C PHE A 123 -5.20 -15.27 17.54
N HIS A 124 -3.89 -15.10 17.39
CA HIS A 124 -2.90 -15.90 18.11
C HIS A 124 -2.95 -15.64 19.62
N PHE A 125 -3.28 -14.42 20.04
CA PHE A 125 -3.53 -14.12 21.45
C PHE A 125 -4.81 -14.76 22.00
N VAL A 126 -5.84 -14.95 21.17
CA VAL A 126 -7.05 -15.71 21.55
C VAL A 126 -6.70 -17.18 21.82
N ILE A 127 -5.91 -17.81 20.94
CA ILE A 127 -5.44 -19.18 21.11
C ILE A 127 -4.55 -19.30 22.36
N ALA A 128 -3.60 -18.37 22.53
CA ALA A 128 -2.74 -18.33 23.71
C ALA A 128 -3.56 -18.21 25.01
N GLY A 129 -4.55 -17.31 25.02
CA GLY A 129 -5.47 -17.13 26.13
C GLY A 129 -6.27 -18.41 26.44
N PHE A 130 -6.75 -19.11 25.41
CA PHE A 130 -7.50 -20.35 25.59
C PHE A 130 -6.65 -21.45 26.26
N ILE A 131 -5.40 -21.62 25.80
CA ILE A 131 -4.44 -22.57 26.37
C ILE A 131 -4.10 -22.19 27.81
N LEU A 132 -3.88 -20.90 28.08
CA LEU A 132 -3.56 -20.39 29.42
C LEU A 132 -4.68 -20.68 30.43
N VAL A 133 -5.92 -20.32 30.07
CA VAL A 133 -7.10 -20.53 30.94
C VAL A 133 -7.32 -22.02 31.18
N THR A 134 -7.16 -22.85 30.15
CA THR A 134 -7.24 -24.32 30.28
C THR A 134 -6.17 -24.88 31.22
N GLY A 135 -4.92 -24.45 31.08
CA GLY A 135 -3.83 -24.88 31.97
C GLY A 135 -4.07 -24.49 33.43
N GLN A 136 -4.55 -23.26 33.65
CA GLN A 136 -4.91 -22.77 34.99
C GLN A 136 -6.08 -23.55 35.61
N LEU A 137 -7.09 -23.95 34.82
CA LEU A 137 -8.20 -24.80 35.28
C LEU A 137 -7.69 -26.19 35.73
N LEU A 138 -6.76 -26.80 35.00
CA LEU A 138 -6.15 -28.09 35.38
C LEU A 138 -5.28 -28.01 36.64
N LEU A 139 -4.70 -26.85 36.93
CA LEU A 139 -3.90 -26.59 38.13
C LEU A 139 -4.77 -26.31 39.38
N ARG A 140 -6.02 -25.86 39.20
CA ARG A 140 -6.84 -25.25 40.27
C ARG A 140 -6.10 -24.13 41.01
N CYS A 141 -5.28 -23.34 40.29
CA CYS A 141 -4.39 -22.36 40.91
C CYS A 141 -5.15 -21.24 41.64
N GLU A 142 -4.96 -21.14 42.96
CA GLU A 142 -5.51 -20.10 43.83
C GLU A 142 -4.61 -18.85 43.98
N ARG A 143 -3.49 -18.73 43.27
CA ARG A 143 -2.61 -17.55 43.37
C ARG A 143 -2.87 -16.48 42.31
N ARG A 144 -2.75 -15.21 42.74
CA ARG A 144 -3.00 -13.96 41.99
C ARG A 144 -1.92 -13.76 40.92
N THR A 145 -2.15 -14.19 39.69
CA THR A 145 -1.38 -13.72 38.53
C THR A 145 -2.31 -13.59 37.32
N LEU A 146 -3.35 -12.76 37.46
CA LEU A 146 -3.98 -12.11 36.33
C LEU A 146 -3.16 -10.86 36.02
N SER A 147 -2.07 -10.98 35.25
CA SER A 147 -1.59 -9.78 34.57
C SER A 147 -2.56 -9.53 33.41
N LEU A 148 -3.39 -8.51 33.56
CA LEU A 148 -4.33 -8.03 32.53
C LEU A 148 -3.60 -7.41 31.31
N LEU A 149 -2.28 -7.53 31.23
CA LEU A 149 -1.45 -7.00 30.14
C LEU A 149 -1.86 -7.48 28.74
N PRO A 150 -2.30 -8.73 28.51
CA PRO A 150 -2.75 -9.13 27.18
C PRO A 150 -4.08 -8.48 26.75
N LEU A 151 -4.94 -8.12 27.73
CA LEU A 151 -6.25 -7.51 27.46
C LEU A 151 -6.15 -6.01 27.15
N LEU A 152 -5.19 -5.30 27.75
CA LEU A 152 -4.95 -3.88 27.47
C LEU A 152 -4.40 -3.65 26.05
N PHE A 153 -3.70 -4.64 25.47
CA PHE A 153 -3.24 -4.61 24.08
C PHE A 153 -4.37 -4.74 23.05
N LEU A 154 -5.46 -5.45 23.39
CA LEU A 154 -6.63 -5.62 22.51
C LEU A 154 -7.46 -4.32 22.39
N LEU A 155 -7.44 -3.45 23.41
CA LEU A 155 -8.21 -2.19 23.40
C LEU A 155 -7.45 -0.99 22.83
N HIS A 156 -6.11 -1.03 22.78
CA HIS A 156 -5.28 0.07 22.25
C HIS A 156 -4.77 -0.15 20.82
N GLY A 157 -4.96 -1.34 20.23
CA GLY A 157 -4.45 -1.70 18.90
C GLY A 157 -5.09 -0.98 17.71
N CYS A 158 -6.24 -0.31 17.88
CA CYS A 158 -6.97 0.32 16.76
C CYS A 158 -6.60 1.79 16.50
N ALA A 159 -5.80 2.44 17.36
CA ALA A 159 -5.49 3.87 17.24
C ALA A 159 -4.03 4.19 16.82
N LEU A 160 -3.11 3.23 16.93
CA LEU A 160 -1.66 3.46 16.79
C LEU A 160 -1.14 3.76 15.36
N PRO A 161 -1.70 3.23 14.26
CA PRO A 161 -1.19 3.53 12.92
C PRO A 161 -1.33 5.01 12.54
N SER A 162 -2.39 5.68 13.03
CA SER A 162 -2.64 7.11 12.83
C SER A 162 -1.63 7.96 13.62
N TYR A 163 -1.39 7.58 14.88
CA TYR A 163 -0.52 8.29 15.82
C TYR A 163 0.97 8.23 15.44
N TYR A 164 1.45 7.13 14.84
CA TYR A 164 2.84 7.03 14.38
C TYR A 164 3.12 7.83 13.10
N LEU A 165 2.20 7.82 12.13
CA LEU A 165 2.30 8.73 10.98
C LEU A 165 2.36 10.18 11.46
N GLU A 166 1.51 10.57 12.42
CA GLU A 166 1.47 11.92 13.02
C GLU A 166 2.78 12.30 13.74
N THR A 167 3.38 11.40 14.53
CA THR A 167 4.60 11.69 15.31
C THR A 167 5.89 11.65 14.48
N GLN A 168 5.97 10.84 13.42
CA GLN A 168 7.15 10.79 12.56
C GLN A 168 7.19 11.88 11.51
N THR A 169 6.04 12.47 11.17
CA THR A 169 5.93 13.46 10.08
C THR A 169 5.86 14.91 10.52
N SER A 170 5.78 15.19 11.83
CA SER A 170 5.48 16.53 12.35
C SER A 170 4.15 17.08 11.81
N LEU A 171 3.25 16.20 11.35
CA LEU A 171 1.99 16.60 10.74
C LEU A 171 0.93 16.92 11.77
N ALA A 172 0.17 17.99 11.52
CA ALA A 172 -1.06 18.26 12.24
C ALA A 172 -1.99 17.03 12.13
N PRO A 173 -2.69 16.65 13.23
CA PRO A 173 -3.48 15.43 13.26
C PRO A 173 -4.50 15.39 12.12
N ALA A 174 -4.69 14.20 11.54
CA ALA A 174 -5.62 14.00 10.44
C ALA A 174 -7.06 13.93 11.01
N THR A 175 -7.64 15.09 11.34
CA THR A 175 -8.86 15.19 12.17
C THR A 175 -10.17 15.04 11.41
N ASN A 176 -10.18 15.20 10.09
CA ASN A 176 -11.44 15.27 9.35
C ASN A 176 -12.01 13.89 9.04
N ARG A 177 -13.30 13.72 9.32
CA ARG A 177 -14.07 12.62 8.73
C ARG A 177 -14.22 12.87 7.23
N PHE A 178 -14.25 11.79 6.45
CA PHE A 178 -14.41 11.83 5.00
C PHE A 178 -15.43 10.77 4.57
N VAL A 179 -15.99 10.94 3.39
CA VAL A 179 -16.82 9.99 2.68
C VAL A 179 -16.05 9.50 1.44
N THR A 180 -16.25 8.24 1.10
CA THR A 180 -15.84 7.71 -0.20
C THR A 180 -17.09 7.60 -1.06
N GLU A 181 -17.08 8.28 -2.20
CA GLU A 181 -18.08 8.07 -3.25
C GLU A 181 -17.50 7.03 -4.21
N GLU A 182 -18.11 5.85 -4.24
CA GLU A 182 -17.60 4.72 -5.02
C GLU A 182 -17.92 4.91 -6.51
N HIS A 183 -16.88 4.66 -7.33
CA HIS A 183 -16.95 4.39 -8.77
C HIS A 183 -17.70 5.43 -9.61
N PHE A 184 -17.04 6.55 -9.91
CA PHE A 184 -17.46 7.38 -11.03
C PHE A 184 -17.01 6.75 -12.36
N SER A 185 -17.76 7.04 -13.42
CA SER A 185 -17.45 6.65 -14.79
C SER A 185 -17.39 7.89 -15.67
N LEU A 186 -16.33 8.01 -16.45
CA LEU A 186 -16.04 9.14 -17.32
C LEU A 186 -15.81 8.63 -18.75
N PRO A 187 -16.71 8.92 -19.70
CA PRO A 187 -16.47 8.61 -21.10
C PRO A 187 -15.41 9.55 -21.69
N THR A 188 -14.43 8.98 -22.38
CA THR A 188 -13.48 9.73 -23.21
C THR A 188 -14.07 10.08 -24.58
N ALA A 189 -13.40 10.93 -25.34
CA ALA A 189 -13.82 11.31 -26.70
C ALA A 189 -13.95 10.11 -27.65
N ASP A 190 -13.10 9.09 -27.46
CA ASP A 190 -13.12 7.81 -28.19
C ASP A 190 -13.99 6.74 -27.50
N ARG A 191 -14.85 7.14 -26.56
CA ARG A 191 -15.89 6.31 -25.90
C ARG A 191 -15.37 5.20 -24.98
N ILE A 192 -14.15 5.31 -24.50
CA ILE A 192 -13.62 4.44 -23.43
C ILE A 192 -14.14 4.96 -22.09
N LEU A 193 -14.67 4.07 -21.25
CA LEU A 193 -15.09 4.42 -19.90
C LEU A 193 -13.90 4.34 -18.92
N LEU A 194 -13.44 5.51 -18.49
CA LEU A 194 -12.47 5.63 -17.40
C LEU A 194 -13.20 5.59 -16.05
N ARG A 195 -12.70 4.79 -15.12
CA ARG A 195 -13.28 4.61 -13.78
C ARG A 195 -12.37 5.17 -12.70
N GLY A 196 -13.00 5.59 -11.61
CA GLY A 196 -12.27 6.12 -10.47
C GLY A 196 -13.11 6.25 -9.21
N ARG A 197 -12.51 6.76 -8.15
CA ARG A 197 -13.15 7.00 -6.86
C ARG A 197 -12.89 8.42 -6.41
N VAL A 198 -13.84 8.96 -5.64
CA VAL A 198 -13.70 10.25 -4.99
C VAL A 198 -13.65 10.05 -3.47
N TYR A 199 -12.64 10.62 -2.83
CA TYR A 199 -12.53 10.70 -1.37
C TYR A 199 -12.74 12.15 -0.97
N ARG A 200 -13.81 12.45 -0.25
CA ARG A 200 -14.19 13.84 0.05
C ARG A 200 -14.34 14.07 1.55
N PRO A 201 -13.74 15.14 2.11
CA PRO A 201 -13.97 15.50 3.51
C PRO A 201 -15.44 15.90 3.77
N MET A 202 -15.94 15.63 4.98
CA MET A 202 -17.33 15.93 5.35
C MET A 202 -17.55 17.28 6.03
N PHE A 203 -16.49 18.05 6.33
CA PHE A 203 -16.61 19.30 7.09
C PHE A 203 -16.97 20.51 6.23
N LYS A 204 -16.87 20.41 4.90
CA LYS A 204 -17.16 21.51 3.96
C LYS A 204 -17.68 20.95 2.64
N GLU A 205 -18.59 21.69 2.02
CA GLU A 205 -19.17 21.33 0.73
C GLU A 205 -18.12 21.42 -0.39
N LYS A 206 -17.39 22.54 -0.47
CA LYS A 206 -16.35 22.81 -1.48
C LYS A 206 -14.95 22.88 -0.90
N VAL A 207 -14.02 22.10 -1.45
CA VAL A 207 -12.62 21.96 -1.01
C VAL A 207 -11.66 21.89 -2.20
N PRO A 208 -10.35 22.18 -2.01
CA PRO A 208 -9.35 21.96 -3.05
C PRO A 208 -9.30 20.49 -3.49
N SER A 209 -9.06 20.26 -4.77
CA SER A 209 -9.00 18.92 -5.35
C SER A 209 -7.58 18.45 -5.59
N ILE A 210 -7.30 17.16 -5.35
CA ILE A 210 -6.06 16.48 -5.74
C ILE A 210 -6.41 15.40 -6.74
N LEU A 211 -5.79 15.48 -7.92
CA LEU A 211 -5.96 14.55 -9.01
C LEU A 211 -4.82 13.52 -9.04
N ILE A 212 -5.20 12.24 -9.16
CA ILE A 212 -4.27 11.12 -9.23
C ILE A 212 -4.74 10.17 -10.33
N ARG A 213 -3.93 9.99 -11.36
CA ARG A 213 -4.18 9.01 -12.43
C ARG A 213 -3.28 7.81 -12.21
N ALA A 214 -3.88 6.65 -11.96
CA ALA A 214 -3.26 5.45 -11.42
C ALA A 214 -3.04 4.37 -12.50
N PRO A 215 -1.78 4.06 -12.87
CA PRO A 215 -1.49 3.20 -14.01
C PRO A 215 -1.14 1.76 -13.61
N PHE A 216 -1.81 1.21 -12.60
CA PHE A 216 -1.49 -0.12 -12.10
C PHE A 216 -2.64 -1.11 -12.27
N PRO A 217 -2.36 -2.35 -12.67
CA PRO A 217 -3.38 -3.39 -12.80
C PRO A 217 -4.19 -3.60 -11.53
N ASP A 218 -5.39 -4.11 -11.74
CA ASP A 218 -6.32 -4.44 -10.68
C ASP A 218 -5.77 -5.52 -9.76
N GLY A 219 -5.98 -5.30 -8.47
CA GLY A 219 -5.61 -6.28 -7.46
C GLY A 219 -5.63 -5.70 -6.05
N PRO A 220 -5.61 -6.59 -5.02
CA PRO A 220 -5.76 -6.16 -3.63
C PRO A 220 -4.69 -5.17 -3.16
N LYS A 221 -3.46 -5.29 -3.67
CA LYS A 221 -2.35 -4.38 -3.34
C LYS A 221 -2.56 -2.99 -3.92
N THR A 222 -2.97 -2.91 -5.18
CA THR A 222 -3.27 -1.64 -5.86
C THR A 222 -4.44 -0.95 -5.18
N GLU A 223 -5.49 -1.71 -4.87
CA GLU A 223 -6.68 -1.23 -4.17
C GLU A 223 -6.32 -0.62 -2.80
N ALA A 224 -5.54 -1.34 -2.00
CA ALA A 224 -5.07 -0.85 -0.70
C ALA A 224 -4.20 0.43 -0.83
N MET A 225 -3.36 0.51 -1.86
CA MET A 225 -2.54 1.70 -2.13
C MET A 225 -3.41 2.91 -2.47
N VAL A 226 -4.32 2.77 -3.42
CA VAL A 226 -5.25 3.83 -3.87
C VAL A 226 -6.10 4.33 -2.71
N GLN A 227 -6.67 3.41 -1.93
CA GLN A 227 -7.42 3.75 -0.73
C GLN A 227 -6.55 4.49 0.30
N GLY A 228 -5.33 4.02 0.54
CA GLY A 228 -4.40 4.66 1.48
C GLY A 228 -4.11 6.12 1.10
N ILE A 229 -3.83 6.37 -0.17
CA ILE A 229 -3.56 7.72 -0.71
C ILE A 229 -4.82 8.60 -0.62
N GLY A 230 -5.97 8.09 -1.06
CA GLY A 230 -7.25 8.80 -0.98
C GLY A 230 -7.60 9.23 0.45
N ARG A 231 -7.47 8.31 1.41
CA ARG A 231 -7.70 8.61 2.83
C ARG A 231 -6.71 9.61 3.40
N LEU A 232 -5.43 9.53 3.03
CA LEU A 232 -4.37 10.40 3.53
C LEU A 232 -4.71 11.88 3.27
N TRP A 233 -5.06 12.20 2.02
CA TRP A 233 -5.31 13.56 1.58
C TRP A 233 -6.74 14.03 1.92
N ALA A 234 -7.74 13.14 1.87
CA ALA A 234 -9.11 13.50 2.26
C ALA A 234 -9.22 13.93 3.72
N ARG A 235 -8.53 13.22 4.63
CA ARG A 235 -8.49 13.60 6.05
C ARG A 235 -7.76 14.94 6.30
N ARG A 236 -6.99 15.42 5.32
CA ARG A 236 -6.28 16.72 5.34
C ARG A 236 -7.05 17.84 4.64
N GLY A 237 -8.29 17.58 4.23
CA GLY A 237 -9.20 18.60 3.71
C GLY A 237 -9.20 18.79 2.20
N TYR A 238 -8.74 17.79 1.45
CA TYR A 238 -8.76 17.78 -0.02
C TYR A 238 -9.80 16.80 -0.56
N ALA A 239 -10.52 17.15 -1.62
CA ALA A 239 -11.24 16.15 -2.40
C ALA A 239 -10.23 15.41 -3.30
N VAL A 240 -10.08 14.10 -3.11
CA VAL A 240 -9.09 13.30 -3.85
C VAL A 240 -9.81 12.51 -4.92
N VAL A 241 -9.46 12.74 -6.17
CA VAL A 241 -10.00 12.04 -7.33
C VAL A 241 -8.93 11.08 -7.82
N VAL A 242 -9.15 9.78 -7.61
CA VAL A 242 -8.26 8.73 -8.09
C VAL A 242 -8.91 8.02 -9.27
N GLN A 243 -8.31 8.12 -10.45
CA GLN A 243 -8.80 7.54 -11.69
C GLN A 243 -7.82 6.49 -12.20
N GLY A 244 -8.25 5.29 -12.54
CA GLY A 244 -7.38 4.31 -13.20
C GLY A 244 -7.20 4.68 -14.66
N THR A 245 -5.96 4.73 -15.15
CA THR A 245 -5.70 4.86 -16.61
C THR A 245 -6.36 3.73 -17.40
N ARG A 246 -6.29 3.77 -18.74
CA ARG A 246 -6.88 2.71 -19.57
C ARG A 246 -6.38 1.32 -19.16
N GLY A 247 -7.31 0.38 -19.04
CA GLY A 247 -7.05 -0.99 -18.60
C GLY A 247 -6.73 -1.16 -17.11
N THR A 248 -6.93 -0.15 -16.25
CA THR A 248 -6.64 -0.22 -14.81
C THR A 248 -7.78 0.34 -13.94
N LEU A 249 -7.87 -0.12 -12.69
CA LEU A 249 -8.91 0.22 -11.71
C LEU A 249 -10.33 0.12 -12.27
N GLY A 250 -10.60 -0.91 -13.06
CA GLY A 250 -11.87 -1.12 -13.76
C GLY A 250 -12.12 -0.22 -14.96
N SER A 251 -11.20 0.67 -15.33
CA SER A 251 -11.27 1.43 -16.59
C SER A 251 -11.17 0.49 -17.79
N GLU A 252 -11.94 0.81 -18.82
CA GLU A 252 -11.87 0.14 -20.11
C GLU A 252 -10.56 0.46 -20.86
N GLY A 253 -10.36 -0.19 -22.00
CA GLY A 253 -9.14 -0.07 -22.80
C GLY A 253 -8.05 -1.06 -22.39
N SER A 254 -6.83 -0.81 -22.83
CA SER A 254 -5.67 -1.67 -22.58
C SER A 254 -4.49 -0.89 -21.98
N VAL A 255 -3.69 -1.59 -21.19
CA VAL A 255 -2.38 -1.14 -20.69
C VAL A 255 -1.27 -1.25 -21.75
N ASP A 256 -1.59 -1.71 -22.95
CA ASP A 256 -0.60 -1.96 -24.00
C ASP A 256 0.00 -0.67 -24.60
N GLU A 257 -0.77 0.42 -24.58
CA GLU A 257 -0.38 1.71 -25.14
C GLU A 257 0.08 2.68 -24.04
N LEU A 258 1.11 2.27 -23.28
CA LEU A 258 1.72 3.10 -22.23
C LEU A 258 2.05 4.49 -22.78
N PHE A 259 1.72 5.51 -21.98
CA PHE A 259 2.05 6.92 -22.22
C PHE A 259 1.31 7.59 -23.38
N VAL A 260 0.55 6.85 -24.20
CA VAL A 260 -0.07 7.40 -25.42
C VAL A 260 -1.30 8.26 -25.10
N HIS A 261 -2.17 7.79 -24.21
CA HIS A 261 -3.49 8.39 -23.99
C HIS A 261 -3.56 9.36 -22.80
N GLU A 262 -2.44 9.51 -22.07
CA GLU A 262 -2.45 10.17 -20.77
C GLU A 262 -2.89 11.64 -20.82
N ARG A 263 -2.57 12.33 -21.91
CA ARG A 263 -3.00 13.70 -22.14
C ARG A 263 -4.50 13.80 -22.40
N ALA A 264 -5.01 13.09 -23.40
CA ALA A 264 -6.42 13.16 -23.79
C ALA A 264 -7.36 12.73 -22.64
N ASP A 265 -7.01 11.66 -21.96
CA ASP A 265 -7.76 11.14 -20.82
C ASP A 265 -7.68 12.09 -19.62
N GLY A 266 -6.49 12.65 -19.35
CA GLY A 266 -6.29 13.60 -18.27
C GLY A 266 -7.06 14.91 -18.48
N LEU A 267 -7.14 15.43 -19.71
CA LEU A 267 -7.92 16.63 -20.05
C LEU A 267 -9.43 16.39 -19.85
N SER A 268 -9.91 15.20 -20.23
CA SER A 268 -11.30 14.79 -19.98
C SER A 268 -11.61 14.75 -18.48
N LEU A 269 -10.67 14.24 -17.70
CA LEU A 269 -10.80 14.17 -16.25
C LEU A 269 -10.75 15.55 -15.58
N LEU A 270 -9.87 16.46 -16.04
CA LEU A 270 -9.87 17.85 -15.57
C LEU A 270 -11.22 18.53 -15.78
N ALA A 271 -11.78 18.42 -17.00
CA ALA A 271 -13.09 18.98 -17.32
C ALA A 271 -14.22 18.38 -16.45
N TRP A 272 -14.14 17.09 -16.13
CA TRP A 272 -15.09 16.43 -15.24
C TRP A 272 -14.97 16.95 -13.79
N VAL A 273 -13.75 17.11 -13.27
CA VAL A 273 -13.51 17.58 -11.89
C VAL A 273 -14.07 18.99 -11.68
N GLU A 274 -13.93 19.87 -12.66
CA GLU A 274 -14.44 21.25 -12.58
C GLU A 274 -15.97 21.33 -12.43
N GLN A 275 -16.69 20.32 -12.89
CA GLN A 275 -18.15 20.24 -12.80
C GLN A 275 -18.64 19.65 -11.46
N GLN A 276 -17.74 19.14 -10.63
CA GLN A 276 -18.13 18.46 -9.40
C GLN A 276 -18.56 19.45 -8.32
N PRO A 277 -19.61 19.13 -7.53
CA PRO A 277 -20.12 20.04 -6.51
C PRO A 277 -19.11 20.35 -5.40
N PHE A 278 -18.12 19.47 -5.22
CA PHE A 278 -17.06 19.63 -4.23
C PHE A 278 -15.90 20.52 -4.68
N TYR A 279 -15.80 20.86 -5.97
CA TYR A 279 -14.69 21.62 -6.49
C TYR A 279 -14.79 23.09 -6.06
N ASN A 280 -13.69 23.64 -5.53
CA ASN A 280 -13.64 25.03 -5.05
C ASN A 280 -12.83 25.99 -5.94
N GLY A 281 -12.43 25.54 -7.14
CA GLY A 281 -11.57 26.34 -8.02
C GLY A 281 -10.07 26.13 -7.82
N ARG A 282 -9.63 25.32 -6.84
CA ARG A 282 -8.21 24.94 -6.67
C ARG A 282 -7.99 23.49 -7.03
N LEU A 283 -7.04 23.21 -7.93
CA LEU A 283 -6.74 21.86 -8.40
C LEU A 283 -5.24 21.57 -8.36
N PHE A 284 -4.87 20.46 -7.75
CA PHE A 284 -3.49 20.00 -7.71
C PHE A 284 -3.37 18.60 -8.28
N THR A 285 -2.16 18.20 -8.64
CA THR A 285 -1.84 16.83 -9.04
C THR A 285 -0.79 16.23 -8.11
N TRP A 286 -0.84 14.90 -7.91
CA TRP A 286 0.08 14.23 -7.00
C TRP A 286 0.44 12.82 -7.45
N GLY A 287 1.72 12.47 -7.28
CA GLY A 287 2.18 11.10 -7.40
C GLY A 287 3.63 10.99 -7.87
N GLY A 288 4.17 9.77 -7.82
CA GLY A 288 5.52 9.49 -8.29
C GLY A 288 5.64 8.45 -9.39
N SER A 289 6.79 8.34 -10.04
CA SER A 289 7.02 7.39 -11.15
C SER A 289 6.02 7.65 -12.29
N TYR A 290 5.28 6.66 -12.76
CA TYR A 290 4.26 6.87 -13.80
C TYR A 290 3.13 7.83 -13.32
N PHE A 291 2.79 7.87 -12.03
CA PHE A 291 1.89 8.94 -11.57
C PHE A 291 2.50 10.34 -11.72
N ALA A 292 3.81 10.50 -11.87
CA ALA A 292 4.41 11.79 -12.22
C ALA A 292 4.25 12.09 -13.71
N TYR A 293 4.45 11.10 -14.57
CA TYR A 293 4.22 11.23 -16.01
C TYR A 293 2.79 11.69 -16.33
N THR A 294 1.79 11.14 -15.64
CA THR A 294 0.39 11.54 -15.85
C THR A 294 0.11 12.99 -15.44
N GLN A 295 0.95 13.59 -14.60
CA GLN A 295 0.92 15.03 -14.27
C GLN A 295 1.57 15.84 -15.39
N TRP A 296 2.75 15.42 -15.84
CA TRP A 296 3.45 16.05 -16.96
C TRP A 296 2.63 16.04 -18.25
N ALA A 297 1.78 15.03 -18.47
CA ALA A 297 0.88 15.00 -19.62
C ALA A 297 -0.10 16.19 -19.68
N LEU A 298 -0.28 16.89 -18.56
CA LEU A 298 -1.19 18.02 -18.37
C LEU A 298 -0.46 19.30 -17.95
N ALA A 299 0.89 19.35 -17.97
CA ALA A 299 1.65 20.42 -17.33
C ALA A 299 1.39 21.82 -17.93
N ASP A 300 1.00 21.92 -19.20
CA ASP A 300 0.63 23.16 -19.89
C ASP A 300 -0.78 23.66 -19.54
N ASP A 301 -1.58 22.90 -18.79
CA ASP A 301 -2.95 23.27 -18.48
C ASP A 301 -3.01 24.27 -17.30
N PRO A 302 -3.52 25.49 -17.52
CA PRO A 302 -3.54 26.54 -16.50
C PRO A 302 -4.52 26.26 -15.35
N ARG A 303 -5.39 25.24 -15.47
CA ARG A 303 -6.29 24.82 -14.38
C ARG A 303 -5.55 24.15 -13.22
N ILE A 304 -4.31 23.70 -13.43
CA ILE A 304 -3.51 23.06 -12.39
C ILE A 304 -2.75 24.12 -11.59
N ASP A 305 -3.09 24.26 -10.31
CA ASP A 305 -2.47 25.21 -9.40
C ASP A 305 -1.07 24.79 -8.94
N GLY A 306 -0.79 23.49 -8.93
CA GLY A 306 0.52 22.97 -8.59
C GLY A 306 0.60 21.45 -8.72
N MET A 307 1.79 20.98 -9.09
CA MET A 307 2.10 19.56 -9.24
C MET A 307 3.04 19.07 -8.16
N ILE A 308 2.84 17.85 -7.70
CA ILE A 308 3.79 17.14 -6.84
C ILE A 308 4.28 15.91 -7.60
N SER A 309 5.34 16.14 -8.39
CA SER A 309 5.96 15.15 -9.26
C SER A 309 7.13 14.51 -8.53
N GLN A 310 7.04 13.21 -8.29
CA GLN A 310 8.06 12.50 -7.52
C GLN A 310 8.72 11.37 -8.33
N ILE A 311 10.04 11.16 -8.21
CA ILE A 311 10.81 10.06 -8.83
C ILE A 311 10.33 9.65 -10.24
N GLY A 312 10.17 10.62 -11.12
CA GLY A 312 9.53 10.46 -12.43
C GLY A 312 9.72 11.69 -13.30
N SER A 313 9.32 11.59 -14.57
CA SER A 313 9.70 12.53 -15.62
C SER A 313 8.61 12.68 -16.69
N ASP A 314 8.76 13.70 -17.54
CA ASP A 314 7.97 14.00 -18.75
C ASP A 314 8.38 13.13 -19.94
N ASP A 315 9.61 12.60 -19.95
CA ASP A 315 10.10 11.70 -21.00
C ASP A 315 10.76 10.46 -20.39
N PHE A 316 10.23 9.28 -20.72
CA PHE A 316 10.77 8.01 -20.26
C PHE A 316 11.90 7.49 -21.16
N TYR A 317 12.06 8.03 -22.37
CA TYR A 317 13.08 7.55 -23.31
C TYR A 317 14.50 7.60 -22.72
N PRO A 318 14.99 8.71 -22.14
CA PRO A 318 16.35 8.75 -21.58
C PRO A 318 16.55 7.86 -20.34
N VAL A 319 15.49 7.55 -19.59
CA VAL A 319 15.55 6.59 -18.47
C VAL A 319 15.70 5.16 -18.98
N LEU A 320 15.06 4.85 -20.11
CA LEU A 320 15.15 3.55 -20.76
C LEU A 320 16.38 3.41 -21.66
N HIS A 321 16.99 4.54 -22.04
CA HIS A 321 18.14 4.61 -22.92
C HIS A 321 19.24 5.53 -22.38
N PRO A 322 19.75 5.31 -21.14
CA PRO A 322 20.82 6.13 -20.60
C PRO A 322 22.04 6.05 -21.52
N GLY A 323 22.55 7.21 -21.93
CA GLY A 323 23.65 7.31 -22.90
C GLY A 323 23.34 6.65 -24.25
N ASN A 324 22.08 6.59 -24.67
CA ASN A 324 21.58 5.92 -25.88
C ASN A 324 21.72 4.38 -25.89
N THR A 325 21.95 3.76 -24.73
CA THR A 325 22.02 2.30 -24.58
C THR A 325 20.81 1.79 -23.82
N PHE A 326 20.21 0.69 -24.28
CA PHE A 326 18.96 0.18 -23.68
C PHE A 326 19.22 -0.37 -22.26
N ALA A 327 18.54 0.21 -21.27
CA ALA A 327 18.58 -0.22 -19.87
C ALA A 327 17.73 -1.48 -19.69
N LEU A 328 18.36 -2.65 -19.84
CA LEU A 328 17.68 -3.95 -19.75
C LEU A 328 16.92 -4.15 -18.43
N GLU A 329 17.48 -3.68 -17.32
CA GLU A 329 16.83 -3.75 -16.00
C GLU A 329 15.49 -3.01 -15.97
N SER A 330 15.47 -1.77 -16.47
CA SER A 330 14.27 -0.94 -16.50
C SER A 330 13.26 -1.45 -17.52
N GLY A 331 13.73 -1.91 -18.69
CA GLY A 331 12.89 -2.58 -19.68
C GLY A 331 12.22 -3.84 -19.12
N LEU A 332 12.98 -4.67 -18.41
CA LEU A 332 12.45 -5.88 -17.76
C LEU A 332 11.42 -5.49 -16.70
N PHE A 333 11.72 -4.53 -15.81
CA PHE A 333 10.79 -4.05 -14.78
C PHE A 333 9.40 -3.68 -15.34
N TRP A 334 9.37 -2.96 -16.47
CA TRP A 334 8.13 -2.56 -17.13
C TRP A 334 7.40 -3.73 -17.78
N ALA A 335 8.12 -4.70 -18.37
CA ALA A 335 7.51 -5.91 -18.92
C ALA A 335 6.73 -6.71 -17.86
N LEU A 336 7.29 -6.85 -16.64
CA LEU A 336 6.65 -7.64 -15.57
C LEU A 336 5.33 -7.02 -15.10
N ARG A 337 5.31 -5.69 -15.01
CA ARG A 337 4.15 -4.96 -14.49
C ARG A 337 2.95 -4.95 -15.42
N ARG A 338 3.10 -5.36 -16.68
CA ARG A 338 1.98 -5.61 -17.61
C ARG A 338 1.24 -6.93 -17.35
N GLY A 339 1.53 -7.63 -16.26
CA GLY A 339 0.86 -8.89 -15.92
C GLY A 339 1.48 -10.11 -16.59
N TRP A 340 2.72 -9.99 -17.07
CA TRP A 340 3.47 -11.09 -17.64
C TRP A 340 4.11 -11.89 -16.51
N THR A 341 3.81 -13.19 -16.42
CA THR A 341 4.39 -14.08 -15.41
C THR A 341 5.89 -14.22 -15.63
N LEU A 342 6.68 -13.66 -14.72
CA LEU A 342 8.08 -14.05 -14.61
C LEU A 342 8.19 -15.50 -14.13
N PRO A 343 9.23 -16.22 -14.58
CA PRO A 343 9.77 -17.32 -13.82
C PRO A 343 10.06 -16.90 -12.36
N PRO A 344 10.05 -17.83 -11.38
CA PRO A 344 10.43 -17.51 -9.99
C PRO A 344 11.71 -16.66 -9.91
N PRO A 345 11.90 -15.79 -8.90
CA PRO A 345 13.10 -14.96 -8.78
C PRO A 345 14.42 -15.76 -8.83
N GLN A 346 14.41 -17.01 -8.37
CA GLN A 346 15.56 -17.92 -8.51
C GLN A 346 15.85 -18.29 -9.97
N THR A 347 14.82 -18.44 -10.80
CA THR A 347 14.94 -18.73 -12.22
C THR A 347 15.42 -17.51 -12.99
N VAL A 348 14.90 -16.31 -12.70
CA VAL A 348 15.41 -15.07 -13.30
C VAL A 348 16.87 -14.81 -12.89
N ALA A 349 17.23 -15.07 -11.62
CA ALA A 349 18.62 -14.97 -11.17
C ALA A 349 19.53 -16.03 -11.80
N ALA A 350 19.04 -17.26 -12.00
CA ALA A 350 19.78 -18.33 -12.67
C ALA A 350 19.96 -18.06 -14.17
N GLU A 351 18.95 -17.52 -14.84
CA GLU A 351 19.02 -17.09 -16.25
C GLU A 351 19.93 -15.86 -16.42
N ALA A 352 19.83 -14.87 -15.52
CA ALA A 352 20.72 -13.71 -15.49
C ALA A 352 22.19 -14.09 -15.20
N ALA A 353 22.41 -15.15 -14.41
CA ALA A 353 23.75 -15.70 -14.15
C ALA A 353 24.33 -16.46 -15.37
N GLN A 354 23.51 -16.81 -16.35
CA GLN A 354 23.89 -17.55 -17.56
C GLN A 354 23.99 -16.65 -18.80
N TRP A 355 24.32 -15.36 -18.63
CA TRP A 355 24.53 -14.39 -19.73
C TRP A 355 25.15 -15.06 -20.98
N PRO A 356 24.46 -15.09 -22.15
CA PRO A 356 23.80 -13.93 -22.76
C PRO A 356 22.35 -14.12 -23.26
N THR A 357 21.52 -15.04 -22.76
CA THR A 357 20.14 -15.20 -23.30
C THR A 357 19.06 -14.49 -22.47
N ILE A 358 18.31 -13.60 -23.14
CA ILE A 358 17.12 -12.93 -22.60
C ILE A 358 16.00 -13.97 -22.45
N PRO A 359 15.27 -14.01 -21.31
CA PRO A 359 14.16 -14.94 -21.13
C PRO A 359 13.08 -14.71 -22.20
N THR A 360 12.65 -15.78 -22.87
CA THR A 360 11.69 -15.78 -24.00
C THR A 360 10.35 -15.13 -23.65
N ALA A 361 9.95 -15.13 -22.37
CA ALA A 361 8.73 -14.52 -21.89
C ALA A 361 8.75 -12.98 -21.87
N ALA A 362 9.92 -12.33 -21.86
CA ALA A 362 10.04 -10.87 -21.92
C ALA A 362 10.23 -10.34 -23.36
N ALA A 363 10.27 -11.24 -24.34
CA ALA A 363 10.77 -10.94 -25.68
C ALA A 363 9.93 -9.89 -26.41
N SER A 364 8.59 -9.99 -26.50
CA SER A 364 7.83 -9.09 -27.38
C SER A 364 7.86 -7.61 -26.98
N PHE A 365 7.79 -7.27 -25.69
CA PHE A 365 7.86 -5.88 -25.21
C PHE A 365 9.28 -5.32 -25.27
N LEU A 366 10.26 -6.14 -24.87
CA LEU A 366 11.67 -5.78 -25.04
C LEU A 366 12.00 -5.62 -26.53
N GLU A 367 11.49 -6.48 -27.40
CA GLU A 367 11.64 -6.38 -28.86
C GLU A 367 10.90 -5.16 -29.41
N GLU A 368 9.71 -4.79 -28.92
CA GLU A 368 9.03 -3.55 -29.33
C GLU A 368 9.90 -2.32 -29.01
N TRP A 369 10.36 -2.16 -27.77
CA TRP A 369 11.15 -1.00 -27.37
C TRP A 369 12.57 -1.02 -27.94
N LYS A 370 13.16 -2.20 -28.17
CA LYS A 370 14.40 -2.33 -28.96
C LYS A 370 14.18 -1.96 -30.42
N HIS A 371 13.08 -2.38 -31.03
CA HIS A 371 12.76 -2.12 -32.43
C HIS A 371 12.51 -0.62 -32.65
N HIS A 372 11.82 0.02 -31.72
CA HIS A 372 11.56 1.46 -31.74
C HIS A 372 12.66 2.29 -31.06
N ARG A 373 13.84 1.73 -30.76
CA ARG A 373 14.93 2.44 -30.05
C ARG A 373 15.27 3.79 -30.67
N THR A 374 15.26 3.88 -32.00
CA THR A 374 15.58 5.13 -32.73
C THR A 374 14.37 5.69 -33.48
N ASP A 375 13.17 5.18 -33.20
CA ASP A 375 11.94 5.62 -33.85
C ASP A 375 11.39 6.85 -33.13
N GLU A 376 11.77 8.03 -33.64
CA GLU A 376 11.33 9.30 -33.08
C GLU A 376 9.80 9.47 -33.17
N THR A 377 9.13 8.91 -34.18
CA THR A 377 7.66 9.01 -34.28
C THR A 377 6.97 8.20 -33.18
N TYR A 378 7.54 7.06 -32.82
CA TYR A 378 7.07 6.24 -31.70
C TYR A 378 7.22 6.96 -30.35
N TRP A 379 8.38 7.56 -30.10
CA TRP A 379 8.67 8.24 -28.83
C TRP A 379 7.96 9.58 -28.70
N GLN A 380 7.82 10.34 -29.79
CA GLN A 380 7.09 11.61 -29.79
C GLN A 380 5.64 11.46 -29.28
N LYS A 381 4.96 10.36 -29.64
CA LYS A 381 3.61 10.06 -29.13
C LYS A 381 3.55 9.73 -27.63
N ARG A 382 4.72 9.46 -27.02
CA ARG A 382 4.88 9.02 -25.62
C ARG A 382 5.68 10.00 -24.78
N ARG A 383 6.00 11.17 -25.32
CA ARG A 383 6.53 12.29 -24.53
C ARG A 383 5.37 13.10 -23.97
N ALA A 384 5.45 13.41 -22.68
CA ALA A 384 4.53 14.34 -22.05
C ALA A 384 4.91 15.79 -22.39
N ILE A 385 4.20 16.75 -21.80
CA ILE A 385 4.52 18.17 -21.99
C ILE A 385 5.84 18.48 -21.30
N PRO A 386 6.80 19.09 -22.02
CA PRO A 386 8.10 19.39 -21.45
C PRO A 386 7.99 20.45 -20.35
N ALA A 387 8.87 20.37 -19.36
CA ALA A 387 8.81 21.29 -18.21
C ALA A 387 9.02 22.77 -18.59
N SER A 388 9.64 23.05 -19.75
CA SER A 388 9.74 24.40 -20.33
C SER A 388 8.39 24.99 -20.75
N GLU A 389 7.38 24.17 -21.02
CA GLU A 389 6.03 24.56 -21.44
C GLU A 389 5.01 24.50 -20.30
N SER A 390 5.45 24.16 -19.08
CA SER A 390 4.58 24.04 -17.92
C SER A 390 3.91 25.38 -17.58
N ALA A 391 2.58 25.37 -17.45
CA ALA A 391 1.77 26.45 -16.90
C ALA A 391 1.61 26.33 -15.38
N ALA A 392 1.82 25.13 -14.82
CA ALA A 392 1.74 24.86 -13.39
C ALA A 392 3.13 24.88 -12.71
N PRO A 393 3.27 25.41 -11.49
CA PRO A 393 4.48 25.21 -10.69
C PRO A 393 4.56 23.74 -10.23
N ALA A 394 5.78 23.23 -10.04
CA ALA A 394 5.98 21.86 -9.55
C ALA A 394 6.92 21.79 -8.35
N LEU A 395 6.54 20.97 -7.37
CA LEU A 395 7.47 20.39 -6.41
C LEU A 395 7.98 19.08 -7.00
N ILE A 396 9.24 19.08 -7.42
CA ILE A 396 9.94 17.90 -7.92
C ILE A 396 10.65 17.25 -6.74
N MET A 397 10.36 15.97 -6.51
CA MET A 397 11.06 15.16 -5.50
C MET A 397 11.87 14.05 -6.18
N GLY A 398 13.19 14.04 -5.99
CA GLY A 398 14.11 13.07 -6.58
C GLY A 398 14.95 12.34 -5.54
N GLY A 399 15.56 11.24 -5.95
CA GLY A 399 16.49 10.47 -5.12
C GLY A 399 17.90 10.48 -5.72
N TRP A 400 18.93 10.60 -4.88
CA TRP A 400 20.34 10.53 -5.33
C TRP A 400 20.69 9.24 -6.08
N PHE A 401 19.95 8.16 -5.82
CA PHE A 401 20.13 6.84 -6.42
C PHE A 401 18.94 6.42 -7.29
N ASP A 402 18.11 7.38 -7.71
CA ASP A 402 16.96 7.15 -8.57
C ASP A 402 17.31 7.44 -10.05
N PRO A 403 16.87 6.61 -11.00
CA PRO A 403 17.24 6.76 -12.41
C PRO A 403 16.65 8.02 -13.08
N PHE A 404 15.63 8.66 -12.48
CA PHE A 404 15.03 9.88 -13.03
C PHE A 404 15.78 11.16 -12.62
N LEU A 405 16.75 11.09 -11.70
CA LEU A 405 17.33 12.29 -11.08
C LEU A 405 17.90 13.29 -12.10
N GLU A 406 18.64 12.81 -13.10
CA GLU A 406 19.24 13.68 -14.11
C GLU A 406 18.17 14.49 -14.85
N GLN A 407 17.09 13.82 -15.26
CA GLN A 407 15.96 14.47 -15.90
C GLN A 407 15.25 15.42 -14.95
N GLN A 408 15.03 15.03 -13.70
CA GLN A 408 14.38 15.87 -12.70
C GLN A 408 15.15 17.17 -12.41
N ILE A 409 16.48 17.11 -12.42
CA ILE A 409 17.34 18.31 -12.33
C ILE A 409 17.16 19.18 -13.59
N ALA A 410 17.13 18.59 -14.78
CA ALA A 410 16.91 19.32 -16.04
C ALA A 410 15.52 19.98 -16.07
N GLN A 411 14.46 19.26 -15.72
CA GLN A 411 13.10 19.77 -15.59
C GLN A 411 13.03 20.94 -14.62
N TYR A 412 13.64 20.81 -13.43
CA TYR A 412 13.67 21.91 -12.46
C TYR A 412 14.36 23.15 -13.03
N ARG A 413 15.48 23.00 -13.76
CA ARG A 413 16.15 24.13 -14.42
C ARG A 413 15.26 24.79 -15.47
N GLN A 414 14.52 24.01 -16.25
CA GLN A 414 13.55 24.52 -17.22
C GLN A 414 12.41 25.29 -16.54
N LEU A 415 11.82 24.75 -15.48
CA LEU A 415 10.79 25.45 -14.69
C LEU A 415 11.31 26.78 -14.13
N ARG A 416 12.53 26.79 -13.59
CA ARG A 416 13.15 28.02 -13.05
C ARG A 416 13.45 29.05 -14.14
N ALA A 417 13.72 28.60 -15.38
CA ALA A 417 13.93 29.46 -16.54
C ALA A 417 12.62 29.88 -17.25
N SER A 418 11.46 29.38 -16.81
CA SER A 418 10.15 29.71 -17.40
C SER A 418 9.89 31.22 -17.40
N SER A 419 9.30 31.73 -18.50
CA SER A 419 8.81 33.11 -18.59
C SER A 419 7.56 33.34 -17.74
N VAL A 420 6.87 32.28 -17.30
CA VAL A 420 5.71 32.37 -16.41
C VAL A 420 6.19 32.57 -14.98
N ALA A 421 6.06 33.81 -14.49
CA ALA A 421 6.61 34.20 -13.18
C ALA A 421 6.14 33.31 -12.01
N ARG A 422 4.88 32.87 -12.00
CA ARG A 422 4.36 31.93 -10.99
C ARG A 422 5.13 30.60 -11.02
N VAL A 423 5.36 30.02 -12.20
CA VAL A 423 6.05 28.74 -12.38
C VAL A 423 7.52 28.87 -11.95
N SER A 424 8.22 29.89 -12.43
CA SER A 424 9.64 30.12 -12.11
C SER A 424 9.87 30.39 -10.61
N ARG A 425 9.02 31.21 -9.98
CA ARG A 425 9.17 31.58 -8.56
C ARG A 425 8.73 30.49 -7.60
N ASN A 426 7.74 29.69 -7.96
CA ASN A 426 7.14 28.74 -7.01
C ASN A 426 7.68 27.32 -7.17
N SER A 427 8.26 26.92 -8.30
CA SER A 427 8.80 25.56 -8.46
C SER A 427 9.98 25.26 -7.53
N ARG A 428 10.03 24.03 -7.00
CA ARG A 428 11.03 23.58 -6.01
C ARG A 428 11.55 22.20 -6.37
N LEU A 429 12.79 21.89 -5.96
CA LEU A 429 13.41 20.57 -6.08
C LEU A 429 13.88 20.12 -4.70
N VAL A 430 13.53 18.89 -4.34
CA VAL A 430 14.03 18.20 -3.14
C VAL A 430 14.70 16.91 -3.57
N VAL A 431 15.99 16.75 -3.23
CA VAL A 431 16.75 15.52 -3.52
C VAL A 431 17.19 14.89 -2.21
N GLY A 432 16.75 13.66 -1.98
CA GLY A 432 17.10 12.89 -0.78
C GLY A 432 17.90 11.63 -1.09
N PRO A 433 18.42 10.94 -0.05
CA PRO A 433 19.19 9.71 -0.19
C PRO A 433 18.27 8.50 -0.42
N TRP A 434 17.59 8.48 -1.57
CA TRP A 434 16.58 7.49 -1.93
C TRP A 434 16.90 6.81 -3.26
N THR A 435 16.46 5.55 -3.38
CA THR A 435 16.32 4.84 -4.66
C THR A 435 14.87 4.99 -5.16
N HIS A 436 14.52 4.30 -6.25
CA HIS A 436 13.17 4.31 -6.80
C HIS A 436 12.10 3.79 -5.82
N ALA A 437 11.39 4.72 -5.19
CA ALA A 437 10.34 4.48 -4.19
C ALA A 437 10.76 3.63 -2.96
N ALA A 438 12.07 3.60 -2.66
CA ALA A 438 12.65 2.77 -1.60
C ALA A 438 13.79 3.48 -0.85
N SER A 439 14.16 2.92 0.31
CA SER A 439 15.28 3.40 1.11
C SER A 439 16.61 2.86 0.58
N VAL A 440 17.67 3.65 0.75
CA VAL A 440 19.06 3.24 0.48
C VAL A 440 19.69 2.75 1.78
N ALA A 441 20.45 1.66 1.74
CA ALA A 441 21.36 1.35 2.84
C ALA A 441 22.63 2.21 2.69
N MET A 442 22.84 3.15 3.61
CA MET A 442 24.04 3.98 3.60
C MET A 442 25.22 3.24 4.23
N PRO A 443 26.48 3.66 3.97
CA PRO A 443 27.64 3.17 4.72
C PRO A 443 27.38 3.22 6.24
N GLU A 444 28.00 2.29 6.97
CA GLU A 444 27.86 2.17 8.45
C GLU A 444 26.47 1.76 8.96
N GLY A 445 25.58 1.32 8.06
CA GLY A 445 24.26 0.78 8.44
C GLY A 445 23.22 1.85 8.78
N VAL A 446 23.48 3.11 8.45
CA VAL A 446 22.49 4.18 8.58
C VAL A 446 21.35 3.96 7.57
N LEU A 447 20.13 3.81 8.08
CA LEU A 447 18.92 3.76 7.26
C LEU A 447 18.28 5.16 7.25
N PRO A 448 18.38 5.91 6.14
CA PRO A 448 17.72 7.19 6.01
C PRO A 448 16.21 7.01 6.07
N ARG A 449 15.52 8.08 6.46
CA ARG A 449 14.06 8.10 6.52
C ARG A 449 13.47 7.66 5.19
N SER A 450 12.53 6.72 5.26
CA SER A 450 11.86 6.16 4.09
C SER A 450 11.33 7.26 3.18
N TYR A 451 11.64 7.13 1.88
CA TYR A 451 11.13 7.99 0.83
C TYR A 451 9.62 8.24 0.95
N ARG A 452 8.85 7.19 1.20
CA ARG A 452 7.37 7.25 1.26
C ARG A 452 6.86 8.10 2.41
N ILE A 453 7.62 8.19 3.50
CA ILE A 453 7.28 9.04 4.65
C ILE A 453 7.82 10.45 4.43
N ALA A 454 9.04 10.55 3.90
CA ALA A 454 9.70 11.82 3.63
C ALA A 454 9.00 12.64 2.52
N SER A 455 8.29 12.00 1.59
CA SER A 455 7.58 12.69 0.51
C SER A 455 6.24 13.32 0.91
N ILE A 456 5.72 13.02 2.10
CA ILE A 456 4.41 13.51 2.55
C ILE A 456 4.49 14.94 3.10
N GLN A 457 5.49 15.23 3.94
CA GLN A 457 5.60 16.54 4.60
C GLN A 457 5.79 17.69 3.59
N PRO A 458 6.75 17.63 2.64
CA PRO A 458 6.92 18.68 1.64
C PRO A 458 5.67 18.89 0.79
N ALA A 459 4.91 17.82 0.55
CA ALA A 459 3.69 17.89 -0.22
C ALA A 459 2.56 18.66 0.49
N ILE A 460 2.51 18.62 1.81
CA ILE A 460 1.51 19.34 2.60
C ILE A 460 1.82 20.83 2.64
N GLU A 461 3.09 21.18 2.82
CA GLU A 461 3.55 22.57 2.72
C GLU A 461 3.30 23.12 1.32
N TRP A 462 3.52 22.30 0.28
CA TRP A 462 3.26 22.67 -1.11
C TRP A 462 1.81 23.04 -1.40
N PHE A 463 0.85 22.22 -0.96
CA PHE A 463 -0.57 22.51 -1.20
C PHE A 463 -1.10 23.71 -0.39
N ALA A 464 -0.39 24.11 0.67
CA ALA A 464 -0.75 25.25 1.51
C ALA A 464 -0.25 26.61 0.97
N MET A 465 0.76 26.59 0.09
CA MET A 465 1.20 27.78 -0.67
C MET A 465 0.19 28.16 -1.76
#